data_AF-A0A662JL26-F1
#
_entry.id   AF-A0A662JL26-F1
#
_cell.length_a   1.000
_cell.length_b   1.000
_cell.length_c   1.000
_cell.angle_alpha   90.00
_cell.angle_beta   90.00
_cell.angle_gamma   90.00
#
_symmetry.space_group_name_H-M   'P 1'
#
loop_
_entity.id
_entity.type
_entity.pdbx_description
1 polymer ?
#
loop_
_entity_poly.entity_id
_entity_poly.type
_entity_poly.pdbx_seq_one_letter_code
_entity_poly.pdbx_strand_id
1 'polypeptide(L)'
;MAKKKLTLSVSGDLLEEVKLIARREGVSLSGIVEEYFEYFISAKWIDALAEELGLGVLEPTTEFEVPASRPIGLDSARIVRELRNSRAEAITRGGG
;
A
#
# COMPACT_ATOMS: atom_id res chain seq x y z
N MET A 1 14.98 13.70 11.37
CA MET A 1 15.09 14.59 10.18
C MET A 1 14.70 16.00 10.56
N ALA A 2 15.18 17.01 9.84
CA ALA A 2 14.79 18.40 10.08
C ALA A 2 13.35 18.64 9.62
N LYS A 3 12.48 19.11 10.53
CA LYS A 3 11.08 19.42 10.20
C LYS A 3 10.97 20.81 9.56
N LYS A 4 10.15 20.94 8.52
CA LYS A 4 9.76 22.22 7.92
C LYS A 4 8.29 22.51 8.24
N LYS A 5 7.96 23.77 8.50
CA LYS A 5 6.56 24.18 8.71
C LYS A 5 5.81 24.16 7.37
N LEU A 6 4.60 23.62 7.40
CA LEU A 6 3.67 23.60 6.28
C LEU A 6 2.37 24.28 6.71
N THR A 7 1.89 25.22 5.91
CA THR A 7 0.61 25.88 6.11
C THR A 7 -0.38 25.34 5.08
N LEU A 8 -1.50 24.80 5.54
CA LEU A 8 -2.54 24.21 4.70
C LEU A 8 -3.86 24.95 4.91
N SER A 9 -4.63 25.09 3.84
CA SER A 9 -6.05 25.45 3.93
C SER A 9 -6.86 24.17 3.79
N VAL A 10 -7.73 23.91 4.77
CA VAL A 10 -8.58 22.72 4.82
C VAL A 10 -10.00 23.13 5.22
N SER A 11 -10.98 22.26 4.93
CA SER A 11 -12.34 22.47 5.42
C SER A 11 -12.37 22.55 6.95
N GLY A 12 -13.10 23.52 7.49
CA GLY A 12 -13.23 23.71 8.93
C GLY A 12 -13.89 22.50 9.60
N ASP A 13 -14.98 22.01 9.02
CA ASP A 13 -15.74 20.88 9.57
C ASP A 13 -14.87 19.61 9.62
N LEU A 14 -14.14 19.34 8.53
CA LEU A 14 -13.19 18.23 8.45
C LEU A 14 -12.10 18.34 9.52
N LEU A 15 -11.54 19.55 9.71
CA LEU A 15 -10.50 19.77 10.70
C LEU A 15 -11.00 19.50 12.12
N GLU A 16 -12.23 19.87 12.45
CA GLU A 16 -12.82 19.62 13.77
C GLU A 16 -13.07 18.12 14.00
N GLU A 17 -13.57 17.39 13.01
CA GLU A 17 -13.72 15.93 13.12
C GLU A 17 -12.37 15.22 13.30
N VAL A 18 -11.37 15.57 12.48
CA VAL A 18 -10.03 14.97 12.58
C VAL A 18 -9.38 15.29 13.92
N LYS A 19 -9.56 16.50 14.47
CA LYS A 19 -9.09 16.83 15.82
C LYS A 19 -9.70 15.94 16.90
N LEU A 20 -10.99 15.63 16.79
CA LEU A 20 -11.67 14.75 17.75
C LEU A 20 -11.07 13.34 17.71
N ILE A 21 -10.87 12.78 16.51
CA ILE A 21 -10.25 11.47 16.29
C ILE A 21 -8.81 11.47 16.82
N ALA A 22 -8.01 12.46 16.42
CA ALA A 22 -6.61 12.57 16.79
C ALA A 22 -6.42 12.58 18.32
N ARG A 23 -7.28 13.31 19.05
CA ARG A 23 -7.27 13.31 20.52
C ARG A 23 -7.61 11.95 21.11
N ARG A 24 -8.59 11.24 20.55
CA ARG A 24 -9.01 9.91 21.00
C ARG A 24 -7.90 8.88 20.79
N GLU A 25 -7.16 9.00 19.70
CA GLU A 25 -6.10 8.06 19.32
C GLU A 25 -4.72 8.45 19.85
N GLY A 26 -4.59 9.63 20.49
CA GLY A 26 -3.33 10.12 21.04
C GLY A 26 -2.31 10.52 19.97
N VAL A 27 -2.76 10.84 18.75
CA VAL A 27 -1.92 11.23 17.63
C VAL A 27 -1.98 12.73 17.37
N SER A 28 -0.97 13.28 16.70
CA SER A 28 -0.92 14.70 16.35
C SER A 28 -1.40 14.92 14.91
N LEU A 29 -2.01 16.09 14.63
CA LEU A 29 -2.38 16.48 13.26
C LEU A 29 -1.18 16.47 12.31
N SER A 30 -0.02 16.93 12.79
CA SER A 30 1.21 16.87 12.00
C SER A 30 1.63 15.44 11.68
N GLY A 31 1.43 14.50 12.61
CA GLY A 31 1.72 13.08 12.40
C GLY A 31 0.81 12.47 11.34
N ILE A 32 -0.50 12.76 11.41
CA ILE A 32 -1.47 12.31 10.40
C ILE A 32 -1.10 12.82 9.00
N VAL A 33 -0.73 14.10 8.89
CA VAL A 33 -0.34 14.69 7.59
C VAL A 33 0.99 14.11 7.09
N GLU A 34 1.95 13.90 7.99
CA GLU A 34 3.26 13.29 7.68
C GLU A 34 3.07 11.85 7.17
N GLU A 35 2.27 11.04 7.86
CA GLU A 35 1.90 9.67 7.46
C GLU A 35 1.19 9.64 6.09
N TYR A 36 0.25 10.56 5.86
CA TYR A 36 -0.42 10.65 4.56
C TYR A 36 0.55 10.98 3.42
N PHE A 37 1.53 11.86 3.64
CA PHE A 37 2.56 12.15 2.64
C PHE A 37 3.49 10.96 2.39
N GLU A 38 3.88 10.24 3.43
CA GLU A 38 4.67 9.01 3.31
C GLU A 38 3.91 7.96 2.49
N TYR A 39 2.63 7.75 2.80
CA TYR A 39 1.75 6.88 2.04
C TYR A 39 1.64 7.32 0.58
N PHE A 40 1.39 8.61 0.32
CA PHE A 40 1.24 9.14 -1.03
C PHE A 40 2.49 8.92 -1.89
N ILE A 41 3.68 9.20 -1.34
CA ILE A 41 4.94 8.97 -2.05
C ILE A 41 5.17 7.47 -2.27
N SER A 42 4.92 6.64 -1.26
CA SER A 42 5.08 5.19 -1.37
C SER A 42 4.17 4.59 -2.45
N ALA A 43 2.91 5.03 -2.52
CA ALA A 43 1.98 4.61 -3.56
C ALA A 43 2.50 4.96 -4.96
N LYS A 44 3.05 6.17 -5.15
CA LYS A 44 3.65 6.57 -6.43
C LYS A 44 4.90 5.78 -6.81
N TRP A 45 5.71 5.39 -5.83
CA TRP A 45 6.84 4.51 -6.08
C TRP A 45 6.41 3.11 -6.47
N ILE A 46 5.35 2.58 -5.85
CA ILE A 46 4.79 1.28 -6.20
C ILE A 46 4.21 1.32 -7.62
N ASP A 47 3.46 2.36 -7.97
CA ASP A 47 2.93 2.56 -9.33
C ASP A 47 4.07 2.53 -10.37
N ALA A 48 5.13 3.32 -10.13
CA ALA A 48 6.27 3.41 -11.03
C ALA A 48 7.03 2.07 -11.15
N LEU A 49 7.23 1.37 -10.03
CA LEU A 49 7.87 0.05 -10.02
C LEU A 49 7.02 -0.99 -10.76
N ALA A 50 5.70 -0.94 -10.61
CA ALA A 50 4.79 -1.83 -11.31
C ALA A 50 4.85 -1.63 -12.83
N GLU A 51 4.94 -0.38 -13.29
CA GLU A 51 5.14 -0.03 -14.69
C GLU A 51 6.48 -0.57 -15.22
N GLU A 52 7.58 -0.34 -14.50
CA GLU A 52 8.92 -0.81 -14.89
C GLU A 52 9.00 -2.34 -14.98
N LEU A 53 8.28 -3.04 -14.10
CA LEU A 53 8.21 -4.50 -14.09
C LEU A 53 7.16 -5.08 -15.06
N GLY A 54 6.41 -4.24 -15.80
CA GLY A 54 5.37 -4.68 -16.71
C GLY A 54 4.18 -5.35 -16.01
N LEU A 55 3.94 -5.03 -14.73
CA LEU A 55 2.89 -5.64 -13.91
C LEU A 55 1.51 -4.95 -14.07
N GLY A 56 1.46 -3.82 -14.80
CA GLY A 56 0.24 -3.04 -14.98
C GLY A 56 -0.23 -2.36 -13.70
N VAL A 57 -1.52 -2.04 -13.62
CA VAL A 57 -2.11 -1.39 -12.44
C VAL A 57 -2.24 -2.42 -11.32
N LEU A 58 -1.56 -2.17 -10.21
CA LEU A 58 -1.66 -3.00 -9.00
C LEU A 58 -2.86 -2.55 -8.16
N GLU A 59 -3.73 -3.49 -7.79
CA GLU A 59 -4.77 -3.22 -6.81
C GLU A 59 -4.19 -3.32 -5.39
N PRO A 60 -4.46 -2.34 -4.51
CA PRO A 60 -4.08 -2.45 -3.10
C PRO A 60 -4.77 -3.66 -2.47
N THR A 61 -4.01 -4.50 -1.79
CA THR A 61 -4.54 -5.63 -1.02
C THR A 61 -4.44 -5.34 0.48
N THR A 62 -5.41 -5.80 1.28
CA THR A 62 -5.29 -5.72 2.74
C THR A 62 -4.43 -6.87 3.29
N GLU A 63 -3.87 -6.68 4.49
CA GLU A 63 -3.04 -7.69 5.17
C GLU A 63 -3.78 -9.03 5.42
N PHE A 64 -5.11 -9.01 5.39
CA PHE A 64 -5.98 -10.17 5.57
C PHE A 64 -6.34 -10.88 4.25
N GLU A 65 -6.35 -10.16 3.13
CA GLU A 65 -6.68 -10.72 1.82
C GLU A 65 -5.61 -11.69 1.30
N VAL A 66 -4.33 -11.37 1.53
CA VAL A 66 -3.23 -12.23 1.08
C VAL A 66 -3.26 -13.61 1.77
N PRO A 67 -3.40 -13.73 3.11
CA PRO A 67 -3.60 -15.01 3.76
C PRO A 67 -4.89 -15.73 3.33
N ALA A 68 -6.00 -14.99 3.14
CA ALA A 68 -7.29 -15.56 2.75
C ALA A 68 -7.28 -16.15 1.33
N SER A 69 -6.50 -15.57 0.43
CA SER A 69 -6.33 -16.07 -0.95
C SER A 69 -5.38 -17.27 -1.06
N ARG A 70 -4.67 -17.63 0.02
CA ARG A 70 -3.67 -18.70 -0.03
C ARG A 70 -4.37 -20.08 -0.08
N PRO A 71 -3.92 -21.00 -0.97
CA PRO A 71 -4.43 -22.36 -0.99
C PRO A 71 -4.31 -23.03 0.39
N ILE A 72 -5.40 -23.65 0.86
CA ILE A 72 -5.48 -24.40 2.12
C ILE A 72 -5.54 -25.91 1.86
N GLY A 73 -5.03 -26.73 2.79
CA GLY A 73 -5.03 -28.19 2.71
C GLY A 73 -3.66 -28.83 2.44
N LEU A 74 -3.61 -30.17 2.42
CA LEU A 74 -2.37 -30.99 2.32
C LEU A 74 -1.54 -30.69 1.07
N ASP A 75 -2.20 -30.33 -0.03
CA ASP A 75 -1.56 -30.06 -1.32
C ASP A 75 -1.17 -28.59 -1.54
N SER A 76 -1.42 -27.71 -0.55
CA SER A 76 -1.18 -26.27 -0.65
C SER A 76 0.26 -25.92 -1.06
N ALA A 77 1.25 -26.64 -0.53
CA ALA A 77 2.65 -26.42 -0.85
C ALA A 77 2.98 -26.68 -2.33
N ARG A 78 2.38 -27.73 -2.91
CA ARG A 78 2.55 -28.09 -4.33
C ARG A 78 1.91 -27.04 -5.23
N ILE A 79 0.67 -26.64 -4.91
CA ILE A 79 -0.10 -25.64 -5.67
C ILE A 79 0.62 -24.28 -5.65
N VAL A 80 1.11 -23.83 -4.50
CA VAL A 80 1.85 -22.56 -4.40
C VAL A 80 3.15 -22.61 -5.21
N ARG A 81 3.85 -23.75 -5.24
CA ARG A 81 5.07 -23.93 -6.03
C ARG A 81 4.79 -23.88 -7.53
N GLU A 82 3.74 -24.56 -7.99
CA GLU A 82 3.31 -24.54 -9.39
C GLU A 82 2.92 -23.12 -9.83
N LEU A 83 2.14 -22.40 -9.00
CA LEU A 83 1.76 -21.01 -9.27
C LEU A 83 2.97 -20.07 -9.33
N ARG A 84 3.95 -20.23 -8.44
CA ARG A 84 5.18 -19.42 -8.44
C ARG A 84 6.02 -19.67 -9.70
N ASN A 85 6.20 -20.92 -10.09
CA ASN A 85 6.95 -21.27 -11.28
C ASN A 85 6.26 -20.71 -12.53
N SER A 86 4.95 -20.86 -12.64
CA SER A 86 4.17 -20.34 -13.77
C SER A 86 4.23 -18.79 -13.86
N ARG A 87 4.16 -18.08 -12.73
CA ARG A 87 4.34 -16.62 -12.69
C ARG A 87 5.75 -16.20 -13.09
N ALA A 88 6.78 -16.90 -12.60
CA ALA A 88 8.17 -16.62 -12.98
C ALA A 88 8.40 -16.83 -14.49
N GLU A 89 7.81 -17.87 -15.07
CA GLU A 89 7.83 -18.10 -16.52
C GLU A 89 7.08 -17.01 -17.30
N ALA A 90 5.94 -16.54 -16.81
CA ALA A 90 5.18 -15.46 -17.45
C ALA A 90 5.96 -14.14 -17.47
N ILE A 91 6.59 -13.78 -16.33
CA ILE A 91 7.43 -12.59 -16.21
C ILE A 91 8.65 -12.67 -17.14
N THR A 92 9.28 -13.84 -17.24
CA THR A 92 10.47 -14.03 -18.08
C THR A 92 10.17 -14.17 -19.58
N ARG A 93 8.95 -14.56 -19.97
CA ARG A 93 8.52 -14.63 -21.38
C ARG A 93 7.86 -13.36 -21.92
N GLY A 94 7.39 -12.47 -21.05
CA GLY A 94 6.70 -11.23 -21.43
C GLY A 94 7.58 -10.00 -21.67
N GLY A 95 8.90 -10.10 -21.47
CA GLY A 95 9.87 -9.00 -21.68
C GLY A 95 10.52 -9.01 -23.06
N GLY A 96 9.74 -8.84 -24.12
CA GLY A 96 10.19 -8.68 -25.51
C GLY A 96 9.59 -7.46 -26.17
#